data_AF-A0A505I155-F1
#
_entry.id   AF-A0A505I155-F1
#
_cell.length_a   1.000
_cell.length_b   1.000
_cell.length_c   1.000
_cell.angle_alpha   90.00
_cell.angle_beta   90.00
_cell.angle_gamma   90.00
#
_symmetry.space_group_name_H-M   'P 1'
#
loop_
_entity.id
_entity.type
_entity.pdbx_description
1 polymer ?
#
loop_
_entity_poly.entity_id
_entity_poly.type
_entity_poly.pdbx_seq_one_letter_code
_entity_poly.pdbx_strand_id
1 'polypeptide(L)'
;MLREEGLASEGTDADGQTRSHPTSRFWSVIGGISGGALGFIVANAPGALAGAVAGNRLGAVRDAKGKSVYDVFLQLPQTDRARLLSELAAKVFQTTMGR
;
A
#
# COMPACT_ATOMS: atom_id res chain seq x y z
N MET A 1 9.13 0.39 -22.69
CA MET A 1 8.46 1.49 -21.95
C MET A 1 8.49 1.25 -20.43
N LEU A 2 7.53 0.58 -19.77
CA LEU A 2 7.56 0.41 -18.28
C LEU A 2 8.78 -0.38 -17.72
N ARG A 3 9.35 -1.28 -18.53
CA ARG A 3 10.55 -2.07 -18.18
C ARG A 3 11.84 -1.25 -18.22
N GLU A 4 11.92 -0.29 -19.13
CA GLU A 4 13.11 0.56 -19.34
C GLU A 4 13.24 1.63 -18.25
N GLU A 5 12.12 1.99 -17.62
CA GLU A 5 12.07 2.92 -16.48
C GLU A 5 12.30 2.24 -15.12
N GLY A 6 12.56 0.92 -15.11
CA GLY A 6 12.79 0.14 -13.89
C GLY A 6 11.53 -0.02 -13.03
N LEU A 7 10.34 0.03 -13.65
CA LEU A 7 9.05 -0.03 -12.95
C LEU A 7 8.47 -1.45 -12.87
N ALA A 8 9.01 -2.41 -13.64
CA ALA A 8 8.60 -3.82 -13.61
C ALA A 8 9.83 -4.75 -13.53
N SER A 9 9.80 -5.71 -12.60
CA SER A 9 10.80 -6.78 -12.47
C SER A 9 10.18 -8.10 -12.92
N GLU A 10 10.92 -8.88 -13.69
CA GLU A 10 10.49 -10.21 -14.11
C GLU A 10 10.99 -11.23 -13.09
N GLY A 11 10.04 -11.90 -12.42
CA GLY A 11 10.33 -13.02 -11.53
C GLY A 11 9.82 -14.30 -12.16
N THR A 12 10.66 -15.33 -12.24
CA THR A 12 10.23 -16.68 -12.56
C THR A 12 9.70 -17.31 -11.29
N ASP A 13 8.41 -17.58 -11.23
CA ASP A 13 7.81 -18.30 -10.10
C ASP A 13 8.24 -19.78 -10.11
N ALA A 14 8.07 -20.48 -8.98
CA ALA A 14 8.45 -21.89 -8.81
C ALA A 14 7.82 -22.85 -9.85
N ASP A 15 6.74 -22.43 -10.52
CA ASP A 15 6.04 -23.15 -11.60
C ASP A 15 6.53 -22.79 -13.02
N GLY A 16 7.64 -22.05 -13.15
CA GLY A 16 8.26 -21.73 -14.44
C GLY A 16 7.56 -20.66 -15.28
N GLN A 17 6.54 -19.99 -14.74
CA GLN A 17 5.90 -18.85 -15.40
C GLN A 17 6.62 -17.53 -15.10
N THR A 18 6.90 -16.76 -16.15
CA THR A 18 7.40 -15.39 -16.08
C THR A 18 6.25 -14.44 -15.76
N ARG A 19 6.19 -13.93 -14.52
CA ARG A 19 5.22 -12.91 -14.11
C ARG A 19 5.93 -11.56 -13.96
N SER A 20 5.38 -10.52 -14.57
CA SER A 20 5.84 -9.15 -14.38
C SER A 20 5.35 -8.65 -13.03
N HIS A 21 6.23 -8.60 -12.04
CA HIS A 21 5.89 -8.03 -10.75
C HIS A 21 6.12 -6.52 -10.80
N PRO A 22 5.10 -5.69 -10.48
CA PRO A 22 5.31 -4.26 -10.33
C PRO A 22 6.34 -4.03 -9.22
N THR A 23 7.25 -3.09 -9.41
CA THR A 23 8.31 -2.78 -8.44
C THR A 23 7.84 -1.75 -7.42
N SER A 24 8.61 -1.59 -6.34
CA SER A 24 8.39 -0.58 -5.31
C SER A 24 8.30 0.83 -5.86
N ARG A 25 9.02 1.11 -6.95
CA ARG A 25 8.97 2.40 -7.67
C ARG A 25 7.64 2.62 -8.37
N PHE A 26 7.04 1.58 -8.94
CA PHE A 26 5.73 1.70 -9.58
C PHE A 26 4.66 2.08 -8.56
N TRP A 27 4.62 1.37 -7.43
CA TRP A 27 3.67 1.67 -6.37
C TRP A 27 3.97 3.01 -5.68
N SER A 28 5.23 3.42 -5.56
CA SER A 28 5.60 4.72 -5.00
C SER A 28 5.11 5.87 -5.89
N VAL A 29 5.26 5.78 -7.22
CA VAL A 29 4.76 6.80 -8.16
C VAL A 29 3.24 6.92 -8.09
N ILE A 30 2.51 5.80 -8.12
CA ILE A 30 1.05 5.80 -7.98
C ILE A 30 0.62 6.37 -6.63
N GLY A 31 1.30 5.97 -5.56
CA GLY A 31 1.07 6.49 -4.22
C GLY A 31 1.29 8.00 -4.16
N GLY A 32 2.34 8.52 -4.78
CA GLY A 32 2.63 9.96 -4.82
C GLY A 32 1.57 10.76 -5.56
N ILE A 33 1.11 10.29 -6.73
CA ILE A 33 0.08 10.98 -7.51
C ILE A 33 -1.25 10.98 -6.75
N SER A 34 -1.68 9.82 -6.26
CA SER A 34 -2.95 9.70 -5.53
C SER A 34 -2.95 10.45 -4.20
N GLY A 35 -1.87 10.35 -3.42
CA GLY A 35 -1.68 11.09 -2.18
C GLY A 35 -1.63 12.59 -2.42
N GLY A 36 -0.99 13.04 -3.50
CA GLY A 36 -0.97 14.45 -3.88
C GLY A 36 -2.35 14.99 -4.27
N ALA A 37 -3.13 14.21 -5.03
CA ALA A 37 -4.50 14.59 -5.38
C ALA A 37 -5.41 14.70 -4.14
N LEU A 38 -5.38 13.70 -3.26
CA LEU A 38 -6.16 13.73 -2.01
C LEU A 38 -5.71 14.85 -1.07
N GLY A 39 -4.40 15.05 -0.96
CA GLY A 39 -3.83 16.14 -0.18
C GLY A 39 -4.25 17.51 -0.72
N PHE A 40 -4.28 17.69 -2.05
CA PHE A 40 -4.77 18.92 -2.68
C PHE A 40 -6.24 19.19 -2.36
N ILE A 41 -7.08 18.15 -2.39
CA ILE A 41 -8.50 18.27 -2.06
C ILE A 41 -8.69 18.77 -0.61
N VAL A 42 -7.85 18.30 0.32
CA VAL A 42 -7.97 18.64 1.75
C VAL A 42 -7.35 19.99 2.10
N ALA A 43 -6.20 20.35 1.51
CA ALA A 43 -5.42 21.52 1.92
C ALA A 43 -4.68 22.24 0.77
N ASN A 44 -5.20 22.14 -0.46
CA ASN A 44 -4.70 22.83 -1.66
C ASN A 44 -3.20 22.54 -1.91
N ALA A 45 -2.42 23.47 -2.47
CA ALA A 45 -1.02 23.23 -2.81
C ALA A 45 -0.14 22.69 -1.65
N PRO A 46 -0.22 23.20 -0.39
CA PRO A 46 0.50 22.62 0.74
C PRO A 46 0.09 21.16 1.02
N GLY A 47 -1.22 20.88 0.95
CA GLY A 47 -1.74 19.53 1.10
C GLY A 47 -1.27 18.59 0.00
N ALA A 48 -1.17 19.07 -1.23
CA ALA A 48 -0.69 18.28 -2.37
C ALA A 48 0.75 17.80 -2.17
N LEU A 49 1.64 18.69 -1.71
CA LEU A 49 3.04 18.34 -1.46
C LEU A 49 3.16 17.33 -0.31
N ALA A 50 2.49 17.59 0.81
CA ALA A 50 2.51 16.68 1.96
C ALA A 50 1.90 15.31 1.61
N GLY A 51 0.75 15.32 0.91
CA GLY A 51 0.05 14.13 0.46
C GLY A 51 0.86 13.32 -0.55
N ALA A 52 1.56 13.97 -1.48
CA ALA A 52 2.42 13.29 -2.45
C ALA A 52 3.62 12.60 -1.78
N VAL A 53 4.26 13.24 -0.80
CA VAL A 53 5.37 12.63 -0.06
C VAL A 53 4.89 11.44 0.78
N ALA A 54 3.79 11.61 1.51
CA ALA A 54 3.20 10.55 2.32
C ALA A 54 2.74 9.37 1.45
N GLY A 55 2.04 9.66 0.35
CA GLY A 55 1.57 8.67 -0.60
C GLY A 55 2.71 7.92 -1.30
N ASN A 56 3.79 8.61 -1.69
CA ASN A 56 4.96 7.99 -2.31
C ASN A 56 5.64 6.97 -1.37
N ARG A 57 5.77 7.31 -0.08
CA ARG A 57 6.30 6.39 0.93
C ARG A 57 5.38 5.19 1.15
N LEU A 58 4.07 5.41 1.22
CA LEU A 58 3.08 4.36 1.45
C LEU A 58 3.03 3.38 0.25
N GLY A 59 3.17 3.90 -0.97
CA GLY A 59 3.32 3.11 -2.19
C GLY A 59 4.57 2.23 -2.18
N ALA A 60 5.73 2.77 -1.77
CA ALA A 60 6.96 1.97 -1.65
C ALA A 60 6.83 0.84 -0.60
N VAL A 61 6.05 1.05 0.47
CA VAL A 61 5.80 0.04 1.51
C VAL A 61 4.90 -1.10 1.02
N ARG A 62 3.96 -0.83 0.11
CA ARG A 62 3.06 -1.86 -0.46
C ARG A 62 3.84 -2.98 -1.15
N ASP A 63 4.96 -2.65 -1.78
CA ASP A 63 5.76 -3.60 -2.54
C ASP A 63 6.69 -4.45 -1.67
N ALA A 64 7.24 -3.88 -0.59
CA ALA A 64 8.23 -4.54 0.26
C ALA A 64 7.75 -5.84 0.96
N LYS A 65 6.44 -6.10 0.97
CA LYS A 65 5.84 -7.28 1.62
C LYS A 65 5.44 -8.38 0.64
N GLY A 66 5.46 -8.15 -0.68
CA GLY A 66 5.18 -9.17 -1.73
C GLY A 66 3.78 -9.78 -1.76
N LYS A 67 2.96 -9.60 -0.71
CA LYS A 67 1.54 -9.99 -0.62
C LYS A 67 0.73 -8.82 -0.07
N SER A 68 -0.51 -8.69 -0.54
CA SER A 68 -1.40 -7.72 0.10
C SER A 68 -1.70 -8.14 1.53
N VAL A 69 -1.81 -7.17 2.44
CA VAL A 69 -2.23 -7.45 3.84
C VAL A 69 -3.58 -8.17 3.84
N TYR A 70 -4.43 -7.90 2.84
CA TYR A 70 -5.70 -8.59 2.66
C TYR A 70 -5.54 -10.06 2.26
N ASP A 71 -4.62 -10.39 1.35
CA ASP A 71 -4.36 -11.79 0.98
C ASP A 71 -3.81 -12.58 2.16
N VAL A 72 -2.97 -11.97 2.98
CA VAL A 72 -2.50 -12.56 4.23
C VAL A 72 -3.65 -12.74 5.21
N PHE A 73 -4.52 -11.72 5.36
CA PHE A 73 -5.72 -11.79 6.20
C PHE A 73 -6.64 -12.95 5.80
N LEU A 74 -6.85 -13.17 4.51
CA LEU A 74 -7.67 -14.28 4.02
C LEU A 74 -7.04 -15.65 4.29
N GLN A 75 -5.71 -15.74 4.35
CA GLN A 75 -4.97 -16.97 4.68
C GLN A 75 -5.04 -17.35 6.17
N LEU A 76 -5.53 -16.47 7.06
CA LEU A 76 -5.68 -16.79 8.48
C LEU A 76 -6.90 -17.68 8.78
N PRO A 77 -6.81 -18.54 9.80
CA PRO A 77 -7.96 -19.22 10.40
C PRO A 77 -9.06 -18.24 10.81
N GLN A 78 -10.31 -18.67 10.76
CA GLN A 78 -11.47 -17.81 11.04
C GLN A 78 -11.41 -17.14 12.42
N THR A 79 -10.90 -17.85 13.43
CA THR A 79 -10.72 -17.34 14.80
C THR A 79 -9.72 -16.17 14.84
N ASP A 80 -8.59 -16.29 14.12
CA ASP A 80 -7.55 -15.26 14.11
C ASP A 80 -7.98 -14.02 13.34
N ARG A 81 -8.77 -14.20 12.27
CA ARG A 81 -9.40 -13.08 11.55
C ARG A 81 -10.33 -12.27 12.46
N ALA A 82 -11.18 -12.95 13.23
CA ALA A 82 -12.11 -12.28 14.14
C ALA A 82 -11.37 -11.51 15.24
N ARG A 83 -10.29 -12.08 15.76
CA ARG A 83 -9.43 -11.43 16.76
C ARG A 83 -8.69 -10.21 16.20
N LEU A 84 -8.13 -10.31 14.99
CA LEU A 84 -7.49 -9.16 14.33
C LEU A 84 -8.48 -8.01 14.11
N LEU A 85 -9.71 -8.32 13.70
CA LEU A 85 -10.76 -7.31 13.51
C LEU A 85 -11.16 -6.64 14.83
N SER A 86 -11.27 -7.39 15.93
CA SER A 86 -11.61 -6.80 17.23
C SER A 86 -10.49 -5.92 17.79
N GLU A 87 -9.23 -6.33 17.64
CA GLU A 87 -8.06 -5.53 18.03
C GLU A 87 -7.94 -4.25 17.19
N LEU A 88 -8.15 -4.33 15.87
CA LEU A 88 -8.19 -3.17 14.98
C LEU A 88 -9.32 -2.21 15.35
N ALA A 89 -10.51 -2.72 15.61
CA ALA A 89 -11.64 -1.91 16.04
C ALA A 89 -11.30 -1.16 17.34
N ALA A 90 -10.81 -1.88 18.36
CA ALA A 90 -10.41 -1.27 19.63
C ALA A 90 -9.35 -0.18 19.43
N LYS A 91 -8.33 -0.43 18.58
CA LYS A 91 -7.29 0.55 18.26
C LYS A 91 -7.89 1.79 17.59
N VAL A 92 -8.72 1.62 16.56
CA VAL A 92 -9.35 2.73 15.84
C VAL A 92 -10.24 3.54 16.78
N PHE A 93 -11.09 2.88 17.58
CA PHE A 93 -11.94 3.54 18.58
C PHE A 93 -11.13 4.31 19.63
N GLN A 94 -10.02 3.76 20.10
CA GLN A 94 -9.12 4.49 21.01
C GLN A 94 -8.49 5.72 20.34
N THR A 95 -8.15 5.61 19.05
CA THR A 95 -7.54 6.73 18.32
C THR A 95 -8.55 7.82 17.99
N THR A 96 -9.85 7.48 17.84
CA THR A 96 -10.92 8.43 17.49
C THR A 96 -11.67 8.99 18.70
N MET A 97 -11.86 8.22 19.77
CA MET A 97 -12.48 8.68 21.04
C MET A 97 -11.47 9.21 22.05
N GLY A 98 -10.17 8.96 21.89
CA GLY A 98 -9.10 9.46 22.75
C GLY A 98 -8.65 10.91 22.46
N ARG A 99 -9.60 11.78 22.08
CA ARG A 99 -9.44 13.24 22.16
C ARG A 99 -10.24 13.77 23.33
#